data_AF-A0A929ISV5-F1
#
_entry.id   AF-A0A929ISV5-F1
#
_cell.length_a   1.000
_cell.length_b   1.000
_cell.length_c   1.000
_cell.angle_alpha   90.00
_cell.angle_beta   90.00
_cell.angle_gamma   90.00
#
_symmetry.space_group_name_H-M   'P 1'
#
loop_
_entity.id
_entity.type
_entity.pdbx_description
1 polymer ?
#
loop_
_entity_poly.entity_id
_entity_poly.type
_entity_poly.pdbx_seq_one_letter_code
_entity_poly.pdbx_strand_id
1 'polypeptide(L)'
;MNINSNSKTQADDNRQIRVILADDRRLCRECVKLLIETIDPRLEVVEANSVDQIVPLLVEAPERSVVLYNLVLADREGIDFVETLGKSLGDIPLIVMCDANDSEVMRGVLERGAKAFLPSTTRGPLLVAILHMVIEGGVYAPASMVLDYPSNPGKVDGRTRTNVKREQVIAEKFPALTPRQRHVLVLLSQGLTNRDIAGSLDMCENTVKAHVKQVMRKLSAGNRTQAALMADRLIA
;
A
#
# COMPACT_ATOMS: atom_id res chain seq x y z
N MET A 1 -2.06 60.01 8.49
CA MET A 1 -2.77 59.19 7.49
C MET A 1 -2.07 57.83 7.42
N ASN A 2 -2.81 56.79 7.80
CA ASN A 2 -2.38 55.39 7.82
C ASN A 2 -2.24 54.86 6.39
N ILE A 3 -1.11 54.20 6.09
CA ILE A 3 -1.05 53.15 5.08
C ILE A 3 -0.16 52.05 5.66
N ASN A 4 -0.76 51.17 6.46
CA ASN A 4 -0.14 49.93 6.90
C ASN A 4 -1.06 48.79 6.45
N SER A 5 -0.79 48.27 5.26
CA SER A 5 -1.56 47.19 4.65
C SER A 5 -0.63 46.31 3.81
N ASN A 6 0.34 45.66 4.47
CA ASN A 6 1.04 44.54 3.84
C ASN A 6 1.63 43.49 4.80
N SER A 7 1.17 43.42 6.06
CA SER A 7 1.76 42.55 7.10
C SER A 7 0.97 41.27 7.41
N LYS A 8 0.05 40.81 6.54
CA LYS A 8 -0.77 39.61 6.80
C LYS A 8 -0.50 38.38 5.92
N THR A 9 0.40 38.45 4.94
CA THR A 9 0.59 37.33 3.98
C THR A 9 1.91 36.57 4.15
N GLN A 10 2.80 36.95 5.08
CA GLN A 10 4.12 36.32 5.27
C GLN A 10 4.26 35.48 6.56
N ALA A 11 3.24 35.42 7.42
CA ALA A 11 3.36 34.81 8.75
C ALA A 11 2.92 33.33 8.84
N ASP A 12 2.35 32.73 7.79
CA ASP A 12 1.81 31.35 7.84
C ASP A 12 2.74 30.27 7.23
N ASP A 13 3.82 30.68 6.55
CA ASP A 13 4.69 29.81 5.75
C ASP A 13 5.81 29.12 6.55
N ASN A 14 5.88 29.36 7.87
CA ASN A 14 6.95 28.88 8.75
C ASN A 14 6.46 27.93 9.87
N ARG A 15 5.26 27.36 9.73
CA ARG A 15 4.71 26.41 10.70
C ARG A 15 5.06 24.99 10.27
N GLN A 16 5.85 24.31 11.10
CA GLN A 16 6.21 22.92 10.89
C GLN A 16 4.96 22.04 10.78
N ILE A 17 4.99 21.14 9.79
CA ILE A 17 4.00 20.10 9.59
C ILE A 17 4.56 18.84 10.24
N ARG A 18 3.74 18.15 11.04
CA ARG A 18 4.14 16.93 11.71
C ARG A 18 3.72 15.70 10.89
N VAL A 19 4.67 14.86 10.54
CA VAL A 19 4.43 13.57 9.89
C VAL A 19 4.64 12.47 10.92
N ILE A 20 3.55 11.83 11.35
CA ILE A 20 3.64 10.64 12.22
C ILE A 20 3.92 9.43 11.34
N LEU A 21 5.15 8.94 11.37
CA LEU A 21 5.60 7.80 10.59
C LEU A 21 5.50 6.51 11.41
N ALA A 22 4.54 5.67 11.09
CA ALA A 22 4.33 4.38 11.74
C ALA A 22 4.79 3.23 10.84
N ASP A 23 5.89 2.56 11.22
CA ASP A 23 6.43 1.35 10.56
C ASP A 23 7.14 0.53 11.65
N ASP A 24 7.03 -0.78 11.67
CA ASP A 24 7.71 -1.64 12.65
C ASP A 24 9.21 -1.78 12.36
N ARG A 25 9.62 -1.56 11.11
CA ARG A 25 11.02 -1.69 10.65
C ARG A 25 11.83 -0.42 10.92
N ARG A 26 12.75 -0.52 11.89
CA ARG A 26 13.63 0.60 12.30
C ARG A 26 14.35 1.29 11.14
N LEU A 27 15.03 0.53 10.28
CA LEU A 27 15.79 1.09 9.16
C LEU A 27 14.88 1.84 8.18
N CYS A 28 13.67 1.34 7.94
CA CYS A 28 12.72 1.99 7.05
C CYS A 28 12.25 3.32 7.62
N ARG A 29 11.95 3.39 8.94
CA ARG A 29 11.63 4.65 9.60
C ARG A 29 12.75 5.67 9.48
N GLU A 30 13.98 5.27 9.79
CA GLU A 30 15.16 6.15 9.69
C GLU A 30 15.38 6.68 8.26
N CYS A 31 15.26 5.80 7.25
CA CYS A 31 15.43 6.19 5.86
C CYS A 31 14.33 7.13 5.37
N VAL A 32 13.06 6.84 5.68
CA VAL A 32 11.93 7.68 5.25
C VAL A 32 11.95 9.03 5.98
N LYS A 33 12.28 9.04 7.27
CA LYS A 33 12.50 10.26 8.04
C LYS A 33 13.56 11.15 7.39
N LEU A 34 14.76 10.60 7.19
CA LEU A 34 15.86 11.33 6.57
C LEU A 34 15.47 11.87 5.20
N LEU A 35 14.81 11.05 4.38
CA LEU A 35 14.36 11.43 3.03
C LEU A 35 13.38 12.62 3.06
N ILE A 36 12.36 12.56 3.92
CA ILE A 36 11.33 13.61 4.04
C ILE A 36 11.97 14.92 4.52
N GLU A 37 12.70 14.87 5.63
CA GLU A 37 13.32 16.06 6.26
C GLU A 37 14.41 16.68 5.39
N THR A 38 15.11 15.87 4.57
CA THR A 38 16.10 16.38 3.60
C THR A 38 15.44 17.11 2.43
N ILE A 39 14.31 16.61 1.93
CA ILE A 39 13.63 17.20 0.77
C ILE A 39 12.85 18.45 1.19
N ASP A 40 12.19 18.44 2.34
CA ASP A 40 11.48 19.60 2.88
C ASP A 40 11.69 19.73 4.40
N PRO A 41 12.56 20.65 4.84
CA PRO A 41 12.84 20.90 6.26
C PRO A 41 11.65 21.40 7.09
N ARG A 42 10.53 21.78 6.45
CA ARG A 42 9.30 22.17 7.15
C ARG A 42 8.48 20.97 7.63
N LEU A 43 8.77 19.78 7.13
CA LEU A 43 8.16 18.52 7.56
C LEU A 43 8.99 17.94 8.72
N GLU A 44 8.42 17.87 9.92
CA GLU A 44 9.02 17.19 11.07
C GLU A 44 8.50 15.75 11.12
N VAL A 45 9.40 14.75 11.09
CA VAL A 45 8.99 13.35 11.16
C VAL A 45 9.13 12.81 12.59
N VAL A 46 8.00 12.42 13.15
CA VAL A 46 7.92 11.74 14.46
C VAL A 46 7.67 10.27 14.23
N GLU A 47 8.57 9.44 14.74
CA GLU A 47 8.55 8.01 14.52
C GLU A 47 7.67 7.30 15.54
N ALA A 48 6.82 6.40 15.06
CA ALA A 48 6.07 5.43 15.84
C ALA A 48 6.53 4.02 15.43
N ASN A 49 6.95 3.19 16.39
CA ASN A 49 7.36 1.81 16.10
C ASN A 49 6.18 0.81 16.16
N SER A 50 5.00 1.29 16.54
CA SER A 50 3.77 0.54 16.66
C SER A 50 2.56 1.46 16.50
N VAL A 51 1.40 0.92 16.20
CA VAL A 51 0.22 1.75 15.90
C VAL A 51 -0.39 2.38 17.16
N ASP A 52 -0.27 1.72 18.31
CA ASP A 52 -0.72 2.25 19.60
C ASP A 52 0.00 3.55 20.00
N GLN A 53 1.15 3.85 19.39
CA GLN A 53 1.87 5.12 19.58
C GLN A 53 1.32 6.27 18.73
N ILE A 54 0.57 6.01 17.67
CA ILE A 54 0.13 7.06 16.72
C ILE A 54 -0.74 8.11 17.44
N VAL A 55 -1.80 7.67 18.12
CA VAL A 55 -2.74 8.59 18.78
C VAL A 55 -2.07 9.41 19.89
N PRO A 56 -1.27 8.83 20.81
CA PRO A 56 -0.51 9.60 21.79
C PRO A 56 0.37 10.71 21.17
N LEU A 57 1.03 10.45 20.04
CA LEU A 57 1.92 11.42 19.39
C LEU A 57 1.18 12.59 18.70
N LEU A 58 -0.11 12.41 18.41
CA LEU A 58 -0.95 13.45 17.78
C LEU A 58 -1.49 14.48 18.79
N VAL A 59 -1.58 14.12 20.07
CA VAL A 59 -2.09 15.01 21.14
C VAL A 59 -1.25 16.28 21.28
N GLU A 60 0.03 16.23 20.93
CA GLU A 60 0.96 17.36 21.09
C GLU A 60 0.81 18.47 20.02
N ALA A 61 0.22 18.20 18.84
CA ALA A 61 0.06 19.19 17.77
C ALA A 61 -0.93 18.76 16.65
N PRO A 62 -2.26 18.85 16.87
CA PRO A 62 -3.24 18.23 15.96
C PRO A 62 -3.45 18.99 14.63
N GLU A 63 -3.29 20.31 14.59
CA GLU A 63 -3.80 21.15 13.47
C GLU A 63 -3.04 21.01 12.15
N ARG A 64 -1.81 20.48 12.13
CA ARG A 64 -1.01 20.24 10.92
C ARG A 64 -0.27 18.92 10.99
N SER A 65 -1.00 17.86 11.34
CA SER A 65 -0.48 16.51 11.41
C SER A 65 -0.98 15.66 10.24
N VAL A 66 -0.14 14.76 9.75
CA VAL A 66 -0.50 13.70 8.82
C VAL A 66 0.10 12.39 9.30
N VAL A 67 -0.66 11.31 9.18
CA VAL A 67 -0.18 9.97 9.53
C VAL A 67 0.29 9.27 8.26
N LEU A 68 1.55 8.83 8.25
CA LEU A 68 2.11 7.95 7.24
C LEU A 68 2.29 6.56 7.84
N TYR A 69 1.36 5.66 7.52
CA TYR A 69 1.32 4.30 8.06
C TYR A 69 1.82 3.27 7.05
N ASN A 70 2.89 2.55 7.39
CA ASN A 70 3.35 1.39 6.64
C ASN A 70 2.47 0.18 6.95
N LEU A 71 1.57 -0.15 6.04
CA LEU A 71 0.68 -1.29 6.16
C LEU A 71 1.41 -2.59 5.83
N VAL A 72 1.55 -3.44 6.84
CA VAL A 72 2.01 -4.82 6.67
C VAL A 72 0.80 -5.71 6.37
N LEU A 73 0.70 -6.19 5.12
CA LEU A 73 -0.31 -7.16 4.72
C LEU A 73 0.07 -8.57 5.18
N ALA A 74 -0.06 -8.82 6.48
CA ALA A 74 0.08 -10.17 7.02
C ALA A 74 -1.17 -11.02 6.72
N ASP A 75 -2.38 -10.44 6.78
CA ASP A 75 -3.68 -11.07 6.45
C ASP A 75 -4.78 -9.99 6.24
N ARG A 76 -6.04 -10.40 5.97
CA ARG A 76 -7.21 -9.52 5.71
C ARG A 76 -7.42 -8.42 6.75
N GLU A 77 -6.93 -8.63 7.97
CA GLU A 77 -7.00 -7.68 9.09
C GLU A 77 -6.34 -6.34 8.79
N GLY A 78 -5.33 -6.31 7.91
CA GLY A 78 -4.57 -5.10 7.62
C GLY A 78 -5.42 -3.98 6.99
N ILE A 79 -6.38 -4.31 6.13
CA ILE A 79 -7.22 -3.29 5.48
C ILE A 79 -8.35 -2.82 6.41
N ASP A 80 -9.00 -3.73 7.14
CA ASP A 80 -10.02 -3.36 8.15
C ASP A 80 -9.44 -2.48 9.26
N PHE A 81 -8.16 -2.66 9.55
CA PHE A 81 -7.44 -1.82 10.49
C PHE A 81 -7.31 -0.37 10.02
N VAL A 82 -7.25 -0.10 8.71
CA VAL A 82 -7.23 1.27 8.16
C VAL A 82 -8.50 2.04 8.56
N GLU A 83 -9.66 1.39 8.51
CA GLU A 83 -10.92 2.02 8.92
C GLU A 83 -10.94 2.32 10.42
N THR A 84 -10.43 1.37 11.22
CA THR A 84 -10.35 1.52 12.69
C THR A 84 -9.42 2.67 13.05
N LEU A 85 -8.24 2.73 12.44
CA LEU A 85 -7.27 3.80 12.64
C LEU A 85 -7.84 5.15 12.19
N GLY A 86 -8.44 5.22 10.99
CA GLY A 86 -9.08 6.43 10.48
C GLY A 86 -10.11 7.02 11.44
N LYS A 87 -10.94 6.17 12.07
CA LYS A 87 -11.90 6.61 13.10
C LYS A 87 -11.21 7.22 14.33
N SER A 88 -10.06 6.70 14.75
CA SER A 88 -9.28 7.26 15.87
C SER A 88 -8.57 8.58 15.51
N LEU A 89 -8.28 8.79 14.23
CA LEU A 89 -7.61 10.00 13.73
C LEU A 89 -8.55 11.19 13.52
N GLY A 90 -9.85 10.94 13.35
CA GLY A 90 -10.83 12.00 13.08
C GLY A 90 -10.53 12.69 11.75
N ASP A 91 -10.26 14.00 11.80
CA ASP A 91 -9.95 14.81 10.61
C ASP A 91 -8.49 14.74 10.18
N ILE A 92 -7.61 14.10 10.98
CA ILE A 92 -6.19 13.98 10.67
C ILE A 92 -6.01 13.02 9.49
N PRO A 93 -5.40 13.48 8.37
CA PRO A 93 -5.28 12.66 7.18
C PRO A 93 -4.41 11.42 7.40
N LEU A 94 -4.90 10.29 6.89
CA LEU A 94 -4.18 9.01 6.87
C LEU A 94 -3.65 8.71 5.47
N ILE A 95 -2.35 8.52 5.37
CA ILE A 95 -1.65 8.03 4.18
C ILE A 95 -1.15 6.62 4.48
N VAL A 96 -1.40 5.69 3.56
CA VAL A 96 -0.95 4.30 3.69
C VAL A 96 0.17 4.02 2.70
N MET A 97 1.29 3.53 3.21
CA MET A 97 2.39 2.98 2.43
C MET A 97 2.32 1.45 2.45
N CYS A 98 2.53 0.78 1.32
CA CYS A 98 2.49 -0.68 1.27
C CYS A 98 3.34 -1.25 0.13
N ASP A 99 3.92 -2.43 0.36
CA ASP A 99 4.69 -3.19 -0.65
C ASP A 99 3.80 -3.83 -1.73
N ALA A 100 2.47 -3.79 -1.59
CA ALA A 100 1.55 -4.37 -2.54
C ALA A 100 1.25 -3.46 -3.74
N ASN A 101 1.44 -4.02 -4.93
CA ASN A 101 0.97 -3.44 -6.20
C ASN A 101 -0.40 -4.01 -6.62
N ASP A 102 -1.27 -4.31 -5.65
CA ASP A 102 -2.59 -4.88 -5.90
C ASP A 102 -3.67 -3.79 -5.89
N SER A 103 -4.32 -3.57 -7.02
CA SER A 103 -5.35 -2.55 -7.20
C SER A 103 -6.60 -2.77 -6.32
N GLU A 104 -6.93 -4.01 -5.92
CA GLU A 104 -8.01 -4.25 -4.95
C GLU A 104 -7.62 -3.80 -3.54
N VAL A 105 -6.37 -4.04 -3.14
CA VAL A 105 -5.85 -3.56 -1.85
C VAL A 105 -5.80 -2.03 -1.84
N MET A 106 -5.26 -1.43 -2.90
CA MET A 106 -5.20 0.03 -3.06
C MET A 106 -6.59 0.65 -2.90
N ARG A 107 -7.58 0.12 -3.64
CA ARG A 107 -8.95 0.57 -3.58
C ARG A 107 -9.57 0.36 -2.20
N GLY A 108 -9.40 -0.82 -1.61
CA GLY A 108 -9.95 -1.16 -0.29
C GLY A 108 -9.39 -0.29 0.84
N VAL A 109 -8.16 0.20 0.71
CA VAL A 109 -7.54 1.16 1.64
C VAL A 109 -8.17 2.55 1.51
N LEU A 110 -8.32 3.04 0.27
CA LEU A 110 -8.94 4.35 0.00
C LEU A 110 -10.43 4.37 0.37
N GLU A 111 -11.18 3.31 0.04
CA GLU A 111 -12.60 3.16 0.40
C GLU A 111 -12.83 3.17 1.92
N ARG A 112 -11.83 2.80 2.72
CA ARG A 112 -11.85 2.83 4.19
C ARG A 112 -11.35 4.15 4.80
N GLY A 113 -11.13 5.18 3.97
CA GLY A 113 -10.92 6.55 4.43
C GLY A 113 -9.48 7.05 4.38
N ALA A 114 -8.52 6.23 3.92
CA ALA A 114 -7.19 6.74 3.63
C ALA A 114 -7.26 7.82 2.53
N LYS A 115 -6.49 8.91 2.70
CA LYS A 115 -6.37 10.00 1.73
C LYS A 115 -5.32 9.72 0.67
N ALA A 116 -4.41 8.79 0.91
CA ALA A 116 -3.49 8.36 -0.13
C ALA A 116 -3.02 6.91 0.05
N PHE A 117 -2.73 6.27 -1.08
CA PHE A 117 -1.99 5.01 -1.13
C PHE A 117 -0.64 5.24 -1.81
N LEU A 118 0.44 4.76 -1.18
CA LEU A 118 1.81 4.85 -1.64
C LEU A 118 2.41 3.45 -1.79
N PRO A 119 2.72 3.01 -3.01
CA PRO A 119 3.59 1.87 -3.19
C PRO A 119 4.93 2.14 -2.51
N SER A 120 5.55 1.17 -1.83
CA SER A 120 6.87 1.36 -1.19
C SER A 120 8.00 1.67 -2.18
N THR A 121 7.75 1.52 -3.48
CA THR A 121 8.64 1.95 -4.57
C THR A 121 8.51 3.43 -4.92
N THR A 122 7.62 4.17 -4.24
CA THR A 122 7.41 5.61 -4.44
C THR A 122 8.70 6.39 -4.18
N ARG A 123 9.05 7.27 -5.11
CA ARG A 123 10.24 8.12 -4.99
C ARG A 123 10.01 9.25 -3.99
N GLY A 124 11.05 9.62 -3.25
CA GLY A 124 10.97 10.66 -2.21
C GLY A 124 10.33 11.99 -2.64
N PRO A 125 10.68 12.59 -3.79
CA PRO A 125 10.05 13.84 -4.23
C PRO A 125 8.53 13.70 -4.42
N LEU A 126 8.06 12.55 -4.89
CA LEU A 126 6.63 12.28 -5.06
C LEU A 126 5.96 12.06 -3.69
N LEU A 127 6.60 11.34 -2.76
CA LEU A 127 6.12 11.21 -1.39
C LEU A 127 5.88 12.58 -0.73
N VAL A 128 6.86 13.49 -0.83
CA VAL A 128 6.74 14.85 -0.25
C VAL A 128 5.64 15.67 -0.93
N ALA A 129 5.52 15.59 -2.26
CA ALA A 129 4.42 16.24 -2.97
C ALA A 129 3.03 15.71 -2.54
N ILE A 130 2.92 14.41 -2.29
CA ILE A 130 1.68 13.77 -1.82
C ILE A 130 1.36 14.18 -0.38
N LEU A 131 2.37 14.27 0.50
CA LEU A 131 2.18 14.78 1.87
C LEU A 131 1.53 16.17 1.84
N HIS A 132 2.11 17.10 1.09
CA HIS A 132 1.55 18.46 0.92
C HIS A 132 0.14 18.44 0.34
N MET A 133 -0.09 17.67 -0.73
CA MET A 133 -1.42 17.55 -1.35
C MET A 133 -2.47 17.08 -0.34
N VAL A 134 -2.16 16.06 0.45
CA VAL A 134 -3.09 15.45 1.40
C VAL A 134 -3.38 16.38 2.58
N ILE A 135 -2.38 17.14 3.03
CA ILE A 135 -2.55 18.16 4.08
C ILE A 135 -3.50 19.27 3.63
N GLU A 136 -3.45 19.65 2.35
CA GLU A 136 -4.40 20.60 1.73
C GLU A 136 -5.79 19.97 1.44
N GLY A 137 -6.06 18.77 1.95
CA GLY A 137 -7.35 18.07 1.79
C GLY A 137 -7.49 17.27 0.50
N GLY A 138 -6.41 17.15 -0.29
CA GLY A 138 -6.39 16.35 -1.51
C GLY A 138 -6.37 14.84 -1.24
N VAL A 139 -6.53 14.06 -2.32
CA VAL A 139 -6.48 12.60 -2.31
C VAL A 139 -5.56 12.12 -3.43
N TYR A 140 -4.70 11.15 -3.13
CA TYR A 140 -3.78 10.55 -4.10
C TYR A 140 -4.01 9.06 -4.28
N ALA A 141 -4.13 8.63 -5.54
CA ALA A 141 -4.14 7.23 -5.92
C ALA A 141 -3.11 7.00 -7.05
N PRO A 142 -2.30 5.93 -7.00
CA PRO A 142 -1.37 5.60 -8.08
C PRO A 142 -2.09 5.37 -9.41
N ALA A 143 -1.46 5.78 -10.52
CA ALA A 143 -2.03 5.62 -11.86
C ALA A 143 -2.31 4.15 -12.23
N SER A 144 -1.60 3.18 -11.64
CA SER A 144 -1.87 1.75 -11.80
C SER A 144 -3.30 1.38 -11.38
N MET A 145 -3.87 2.05 -10.37
CA MET A 145 -5.26 1.85 -9.95
C MET A 145 -6.26 2.36 -11.00
N VAL A 146 -5.89 3.38 -11.79
CA VAL A 146 -6.71 3.94 -12.88
C VAL A 146 -6.55 3.12 -14.16
N LEU A 147 -5.37 2.53 -14.39
CA LEU A 147 -5.13 1.67 -15.55
C LEU A 147 -5.72 0.27 -15.36
N ASP A 148 -5.81 -0.21 -14.12
CA ASP A 148 -6.62 -1.38 -13.73
C ASP A 148 -8.10 -1.04 -13.53
N TYR A 149 -8.48 0.24 -13.66
CA TYR A 149 -9.88 0.62 -13.80
C TYR A 149 -10.35 0.06 -15.14
N PRO A 150 -11.39 -0.81 -15.17
CA PRO A 150 -11.93 -1.22 -16.44
C PRO A 150 -12.45 0.05 -17.10
N SER A 151 -11.75 0.52 -18.14
CA SER A 151 -12.11 1.71 -18.92
C SER A 151 -13.40 1.51 -19.74
N ASN A 152 -14.24 0.58 -19.32
CA ASN A 152 -15.53 0.29 -19.89
C ASN A 152 -16.33 -0.56 -18.88
N PRO A 153 -17.49 -0.12 -18.37
CA PRO A 153 -18.39 -0.96 -17.56
C PRO A 153 -18.90 -2.20 -18.32
N GLY A 154 -18.59 -2.33 -19.62
CA GLY A 154 -19.00 -3.44 -20.48
C GLY A 154 -17.89 -4.36 -21.00
N LYS A 155 -16.61 -4.21 -20.59
CA LYS A 155 -15.53 -5.11 -21.03
C LYS A 155 -14.60 -5.48 -19.88
N VAL A 156 -15.12 -6.24 -18.92
CA VAL A 156 -14.26 -7.08 -18.09
C VAL A 156 -13.85 -8.25 -18.96
N ASP A 157 -12.58 -8.30 -19.36
CA ASP A 157 -12.04 -9.50 -19.98
C ASP A 157 -12.27 -10.64 -18.98
N GLY A 158 -12.96 -11.71 -19.40
CA GLY A 158 -13.49 -12.73 -18.48
C GLY A 158 -12.42 -13.34 -17.56
N ARG A 159 -11.15 -13.22 -17.95
CA ARG A 159 -9.95 -13.71 -17.27
C ARG A 159 -9.67 -13.01 -15.92
N THR A 160 -9.89 -11.71 -15.79
CA THR A 160 -9.56 -10.98 -14.54
C THR A 160 -10.58 -11.29 -13.44
N ARG A 161 -11.88 -11.30 -13.77
CA ARG A 161 -12.94 -11.72 -12.82
C ARG A 161 -12.84 -13.20 -12.46
N THR A 162 -12.40 -14.07 -13.37
CA THR A 162 -12.11 -15.44 -13.00
C THR A 162 -10.96 -15.48 -12.02
N ASN A 163 -9.82 -14.83 -12.29
CA ASN A 163 -8.64 -14.93 -11.44
C ASN A 163 -8.88 -14.49 -9.98
N VAL A 164 -9.70 -13.46 -9.74
CA VAL A 164 -10.10 -13.05 -8.38
C VAL A 164 -10.90 -14.15 -7.66
N LYS A 165 -11.89 -14.77 -8.33
CA LYS A 165 -12.63 -15.90 -7.75
C LYS A 165 -11.72 -17.11 -7.48
N ARG A 166 -10.82 -17.39 -8.42
CA ARG A 166 -9.85 -18.48 -8.33
C ARG A 166 -8.91 -18.29 -7.13
N GLU A 167 -8.47 -17.07 -6.89
CA GLU A 167 -7.62 -16.75 -5.74
C GLU A 167 -8.35 -16.89 -4.40
N GLN A 168 -9.62 -16.51 -4.32
CA GLN A 168 -10.43 -16.70 -3.10
C GLN A 168 -10.52 -18.19 -2.73
N VAL A 169 -10.74 -19.07 -3.71
CA VAL A 169 -10.78 -20.52 -3.47
C VAL A 169 -9.42 -21.06 -3.00
N ILE A 170 -8.31 -20.56 -3.58
CA ILE A 170 -6.97 -20.90 -3.09
C ILE A 170 -6.77 -20.41 -1.66
N ALA A 171 -7.20 -19.20 -1.34
CA ALA A 171 -7.02 -18.62 -0.01
C ALA A 171 -7.74 -19.44 1.07
N GLU A 172 -8.94 -19.95 0.78
CA GLU A 172 -9.69 -20.83 1.67
C GLU A 172 -9.02 -22.19 1.87
N LYS A 173 -8.46 -22.78 0.80
CA LYS A 173 -7.83 -24.11 0.85
C LYS A 173 -6.40 -24.10 1.38
N PHE A 174 -5.67 -23.00 1.17
CA PHE A 174 -4.28 -22.84 1.55
C PHE A 174 -4.05 -21.50 2.26
N PRO A 175 -4.55 -21.35 3.50
CA PRO A 175 -4.45 -20.10 4.24
C PRO A 175 -2.99 -19.68 4.49
N ALA A 176 -2.08 -20.66 4.61
CA ALA A 176 -0.65 -20.43 4.82
C ALA A 176 0.07 -19.75 3.65
N LEU A 177 -0.54 -19.66 2.45
CA LEU A 177 0.03 -18.91 1.33
C LEU A 177 -0.16 -17.41 1.54
N THR A 178 0.90 -16.62 1.35
CA THR A 178 0.79 -15.15 1.29
C THR A 178 0.03 -14.74 0.03
N PRO A 179 -0.62 -13.56 -0.02
CA PRO A 179 -1.32 -13.08 -1.22
C PRO A 179 -0.48 -13.20 -2.50
N ARG A 180 0.80 -12.81 -2.44
CA ARG A 180 1.70 -12.91 -3.59
C ARG A 180 1.94 -14.34 -4.09
N GLN A 181 1.99 -15.29 -3.16
CA GLN A 181 2.14 -16.71 -3.47
C GLN A 181 0.85 -17.28 -4.10
N ARG A 182 -0.33 -16.77 -3.71
CA ARG A 182 -1.61 -17.15 -4.32
C ARG A 182 -1.71 -16.64 -5.75
N HIS A 183 -1.39 -15.37 -6.00
CA HIS A 183 -1.28 -14.81 -7.35
C HIS A 183 -0.33 -15.61 -8.25
N VAL A 184 0.86 -15.94 -7.75
CA VAL A 184 1.82 -16.79 -8.49
C VAL A 184 1.21 -18.16 -8.77
N LEU A 185 0.49 -18.77 -7.83
CA LEU A 185 -0.12 -20.09 -8.00
C LEU A 185 -1.30 -20.09 -9.00
N VAL A 186 -2.12 -19.04 -9.05
CA VAL A 186 -3.20 -18.87 -10.04
C VAL A 186 -2.63 -18.79 -11.46
N LEU A 187 -1.56 -18.02 -11.65
CA LEU A 187 -0.90 -17.91 -12.95
C LEU A 187 -0.13 -19.19 -13.30
N LEU A 188 0.41 -19.88 -12.29
CA LEU A 188 1.04 -21.18 -12.45
C LEU A 188 0.06 -22.24 -12.96
N SER A 189 -1.17 -22.28 -12.43
CA SER A 189 -2.19 -23.27 -12.84
C SER A 189 -2.66 -23.07 -14.28
N GLN A 190 -2.52 -21.85 -14.80
CA GLN A 190 -2.80 -21.50 -16.20
C GLN A 190 -1.66 -21.86 -17.15
N GLY A 191 -0.57 -22.46 -16.64
CA GLY A 191 0.57 -22.89 -17.45
C GLY A 191 1.55 -21.79 -17.84
N LEU A 192 1.42 -20.57 -17.28
CA LEU A 192 2.33 -19.48 -17.59
C LEU A 192 3.76 -19.81 -17.17
N THR A 193 4.77 -19.33 -17.90
CA THR A 193 6.18 -19.49 -17.53
C THR A 193 6.58 -18.52 -16.42
N ASN A 194 7.73 -18.72 -15.77
CA ASN A 194 8.21 -17.76 -14.76
C ASN A 194 8.43 -16.36 -15.34
N ARG A 195 8.79 -16.28 -16.62
CA ARG A 195 8.98 -15.01 -17.35
C ARG A 195 7.63 -14.32 -17.57
N ASP A 196 6.61 -15.06 -17.96
CA ASP A 196 5.27 -14.49 -18.19
C ASP A 196 4.64 -14.04 -16.86
N ILE A 197 4.81 -14.83 -15.80
CA ILE A 197 4.37 -14.48 -14.45
C ILE A 197 5.11 -13.22 -13.97
N ALA A 198 6.41 -13.13 -14.20
CA ALA A 198 7.22 -11.96 -13.88
C ALA A 198 6.70 -10.70 -14.57
N GLY A 199 6.40 -10.78 -15.87
CA GLY A 199 5.80 -9.66 -16.61
C GLY A 199 4.38 -9.32 -16.13
N SER A 200 3.55 -10.32 -15.84
CA SER A 200 2.17 -10.12 -15.38
C SER A 200 2.08 -9.50 -14.00
N LEU A 201 3.09 -9.74 -13.16
CA LEU A 201 3.10 -9.33 -11.76
C LEU A 201 4.06 -8.16 -11.50
N ASP A 202 4.76 -7.64 -12.50
CA ASP A 202 5.83 -6.65 -12.34
C ASP A 202 6.90 -7.10 -11.32
N MET A 203 7.49 -8.28 -11.58
CA MET A 203 8.52 -8.89 -10.73
C MET A 203 9.72 -9.32 -11.55
N CYS A 204 10.89 -9.42 -10.91
CA CYS A 204 12.02 -10.15 -11.49
C CYS A 204 11.72 -11.66 -11.56
N GLU A 205 12.14 -12.31 -12.65
CA GLU A 205 11.96 -13.76 -12.86
C GLU A 205 12.56 -14.60 -11.71
N ASN A 206 13.69 -14.16 -11.14
CA ASN A 206 14.32 -14.83 -9.99
C ASN A 206 13.45 -14.75 -8.73
N THR A 207 12.74 -13.64 -8.52
CA THR A 207 11.79 -13.50 -7.42
C THR A 207 10.60 -14.44 -7.61
N VAL A 208 10.10 -14.57 -8.86
CA VAL A 208 9.06 -15.55 -9.18
C VAL A 208 9.54 -16.98 -8.90
N LYS A 209 10.77 -17.35 -9.30
CA LYS A 209 11.36 -18.66 -8.97
C LYS A 209 11.37 -18.92 -7.47
N ALA A 210 11.72 -17.91 -6.67
CA ALA A 210 11.68 -18.01 -5.22
C ALA A 210 10.25 -18.26 -4.70
N HIS A 211 9.26 -17.48 -5.17
CA HIS A 211 7.86 -17.70 -4.79
C HIS A 211 7.34 -19.08 -5.20
N VAL A 212 7.63 -19.55 -6.41
CA VAL A 212 7.24 -20.90 -6.88
C VAL A 212 7.83 -21.98 -5.97
N LYS A 213 9.09 -21.85 -5.54
CA LYS A 213 9.71 -22.78 -4.58
C LYS A 213 8.98 -22.78 -3.23
N GLN A 214 8.61 -21.62 -2.72
CA GLN A 214 7.87 -21.49 -1.46
C GLN A 214 6.45 -22.06 -1.57
N VAL A 215 5.77 -21.79 -2.69
CA VAL A 215 4.44 -22.34 -3.01
C VAL A 215 4.50 -23.87 -3.04
N MET A 216 5.42 -24.46 -3.81
CA MET A 216 5.57 -25.92 -3.87
C MET A 216 5.80 -26.53 -2.49
N ARG A 217 6.65 -25.91 -1.65
CA ARG A 217 6.89 -26.36 -0.28
C ARG A 217 5.62 -26.31 0.58
N LYS A 218 4.84 -25.23 0.50
CA LYS A 218 3.60 -25.06 1.27
C LYS A 218 2.45 -25.94 0.78
N LEU A 219 2.46 -26.33 -0.50
CA LEU A 219 1.51 -27.28 -1.11
C LEU A 219 1.96 -28.74 -0.96
N SER A 220 3.15 -29.00 -0.41
CA SER A 220 3.79 -30.32 -0.43
C SER A 220 3.87 -30.92 -1.85
N ALA A 221 4.05 -30.07 -2.86
CA ALA A 221 4.20 -30.47 -4.25
C ALA A 221 5.67 -30.75 -4.56
N GLY A 222 5.96 -31.90 -5.17
CA GLY A 222 7.31 -32.31 -5.55
C GLY A 222 7.83 -31.62 -6.81
N ASN A 223 6.95 -31.06 -7.64
CA ASN A 223 7.36 -30.29 -8.82
C ASN A 223 6.33 -29.23 -9.25
N ARG A 224 6.76 -28.36 -10.17
CA ARG A 224 5.95 -27.25 -10.71
C ARG A 224 4.61 -27.72 -11.27
N THR A 225 4.65 -28.79 -12.07
CA THR A 225 3.46 -29.35 -12.72
C THR A 225 2.47 -29.87 -11.71
N GLN A 226 2.94 -30.54 -10.65
CA GLN A 226 2.11 -31.02 -9.56
C GLN A 226 1.43 -29.86 -8.82
N ALA A 227 2.16 -28.77 -8.52
CA ALA A 227 1.58 -27.58 -7.91
C ALA A 227 0.52 -26.92 -8.81
N ALA A 228 0.78 -26.82 -10.12
CA ALA A 228 -0.17 -26.29 -11.10
C ALA A 228 -1.46 -27.14 -11.16
N LEU A 229 -1.35 -28.47 -11.22
CA LEU A 229 -2.49 -29.39 -11.25
C LEU A 229 -3.30 -29.38 -9.96
N MET A 230 -2.63 -29.26 -8.81
CA MET A 230 -3.31 -29.13 -7.51
C MET A 230 -4.17 -27.87 -7.45
N ALA A 231 -3.63 -26.74 -7.92
CA ALA A 231 -4.40 -25.50 -8.02
C ALA A 231 -5.51 -25.59 -9.07
N ASP A 232 -5.23 -26.13 -10.26
CA ASP A 232 -6.23 -26.29 -11.33
C ASP A 232 -7.44 -27.10 -10.87
N ARG A 233 -7.23 -28.23 -10.17
CA ARG A 233 -8.33 -29.05 -9.62
C ARG A 233 -9.22 -28.34 -8.60
N LEU A 234 -8.70 -27.33 -7.91
CA LEU A 234 -9.45 -26.58 -6.92
C LEU A 234 -10.26 -25.44 -7.55
N ILE A 235 -9.87 -25.04 -8.76
CA ILE A 235 -10.21 -23.76 -9.36
C ILE A 235 -10.99 -23.94 -10.69
N ALA A 236 -10.96 -25.16 -11.23
CA ALA A 236 -11.70 -25.62 -12.41
C ALA A 236 -13.22 -25.59 -12.20
#